data_AF-A0A6H2D0B0-F1
#
_entry.id   AF-A0A6H2D0B0-F1
#
_cell.length_a   1.000
_cell.length_b   1.000
_cell.length_c   1.000
_cell.angle_alpha   90.00
_cell.angle_beta   90.00
_cell.angle_gamma   90.00
#
_symmetry.space_group_name_H-M   'P 1'
#
loop_
_entity.id
_entity.type
_entity.pdbx_description
1 polymer ?
#
loop_
_entity_poly.entity_id
_entity_poly.type
_entity_poly.pdbx_seq_one_letter_code
_entity_poly.pdbx_strand_id
1 'polypeptide(L)'
;MYKGAEYCTPDNNLLSHSQMEAYEAFCSFLVEKSKADEIMFLYRGDRQRDIKKRLSGQTLTDLFFFGDKARHFFKDKHADDRDYLNGINDCSRKTFREMFDRIAGIVKRERFKERLPAPFVNFFAVKGNESAFCNSVQNIATEENRLKVRDYYLYLLHTGGSAGVRKETVLVSTSTQHEMTRHFSCNSKREIKDSSIVHYYLPRPYEFHCIAPWLLSANYSIVTDIGLPTYNPKGLFPDQFEVAVKGALFPHFIIGVWLRTEKRFIVNPAILTTPECDFEYASQHGLSIDQSNFEKLLTRTNYLRGVYSYQNGKYDQFENQGAGDNFPPSDY
;
A
#
# COMPACT_ATOMS: atom_id res chain seq x y z
N MET A 1 20.31 -9.11 5.99
CA MET A 1 21.37 -8.29 5.35
C MET A 1 21.68 -8.80 3.95
N TYR A 2 21.87 -7.90 2.98
CA TYR A 2 22.39 -8.26 1.66
C TYR A 2 23.89 -8.47 1.72
N LYS A 3 24.34 -9.69 1.40
CA LYS A 3 25.78 -10.01 1.39
C LYS A 3 26.49 -9.21 0.29
N GLY A 4 27.56 -8.51 0.65
CA GLY A 4 28.34 -7.68 -0.29
C GLY A 4 27.65 -6.39 -0.72
N ALA A 5 26.66 -5.93 0.04
CA ALA A 5 26.04 -4.63 -0.12
C ALA A 5 26.75 -3.57 0.72
N GLU A 6 26.82 -2.35 0.20
CA GLU A 6 27.14 -1.17 1.00
C GLU A 6 25.88 -0.67 1.71
N TYR A 7 25.99 -0.30 2.97
CA TYR A 7 24.91 0.33 3.73
C TYR A 7 25.21 1.81 3.84
N CYS A 8 24.24 2.63 3.43
CA CYS A 8 24.42 4.06 3.31
C CYS A 8 23.28 4.84 3.97
N THR A 9 23.59 6.07 4.37
CA THR A 9 22.61 7.12 4.64
C THR A 9 21.93 7.59 3.34
N PRO A 10 20.80 8.32 3.41
CA PRO A 10 20.14 8.90 2.24
C PRO A 10 21.03 9.80 1.39
N ASP A 11 22.03 10.46 2.01
CA ASP A 11 23.01 11.32 1.34
C ASP A 11 24.15 10.54 0.67
N ASN A 12 24.04 9.21 0.59
CA ASN A 12 25.03 8.29 0.01
C ASN A 12 26.33 8.14 0.82
N ASN A 13 26.39 8.59 2.07
CA ASN A 13 27.53 8.31 2.94
C ASN A 13 27.43 6.89 3.48
N LEU A 14 28.52 6.13 3.47
CA LEU A 14 28.61 4.83 4.13
C LEU A 14 28.28 4.97 5.62
N LEU A 15 27.59 3.98 6.17
CA LEU A 15 27.41 3.91 7.62
C LEU A 15 28.75 3.72 8.31
N SER A 16 28.97 4.50 9.36
CA SER A 16 30.04 4.24 10.32
C SER A 16 29.81 2.93 11.07
N HIS A 17 30.82 2.44 11.78
CA HIS A 17 30.72 1.19 12.54
C HIS A 17 29.57 1.22 13.57
N SER A 18 29.47 2.29 14.37
CA SER A 18 28.40 2.43 15.36
C SER A 18 27.01 2.55 14.73
N GLN A 19 26.89 3.21 13.57
CA GLN A 19 25.62 3.26 12.83
C GLN A 19 25.23 1.88 12.29
N MET A 20 26.20 1.09 11.84
CA MET A 20 25.95 -0.27 11.41
C MET A 20 25.49 -1.14 12.59
N GLU A 21 26.14 -1.04 13.75
CA GLU A 21 25.74 -1.75 14.97
C GLU A 21 24.31 -1.39 15.38
N ALA A 22 23.95 -0.10 15.40
CA ALA A 22 22.59 0.35 15.70
C ALA A 22 21.55 -0.21 14.72
N TYR A 23 21.86 -0.19 13.42
CA TYR A 23 20.99 -0.78 12.39
C TYR A 23 20.83 -2.30 12.57
N GLU A 24 21.92 -3.03 12.82
CA GLU A 24 21.91 -4.47 13.04
C GLU A 24 21.13 -4.86 14.30
N ALA A 25 21.30 -4.10 15.39
CA ALA A 25 20.54 -4.30 16.63
C ALA A 25 19.04 -4.13 16.39
N PHE A 26 18.63 -3.04 15.73
CA PHE A 26 17.22 -2.79 15.41
C PHE A 26 16.64 -3.87 14.49
N CYS A 27 17.35 -4.25 13.42
CA CYS A 27 16.90 -5.31 12.52
C CYS A 27 16.80 -6.67 13.22
N SER A 28 17.73 -6.99 14.12
CA SER A 28 17.69 -8.24 14.89
C SER A 28 16.47 -8.25 15.81
N PHE A 29 16.19 -7.13 16.47
CA PHE A 29 14.99 -6.96 17.28
C PHE A 29 13.70 -7.19 16.46
N LEU A 30 13.57 -6.54 15.28
CA LEU A 30 12.42 -6.74 14.40
C LEU A 30 12.29 -8.19 13.92
N VAL A 31 13.40 -8.91 13.69
CA VAL A 31 13.36 -10.33 13.34
C VAL A 31 12.77 -11.16 14.47
N GLU A 32 13.13 -10.91 15.73
CA GLU A 32 12.51 -11.60 16.88
C GLU A 32 11.03 -11.27 17.01
N LYS A 33 10.63 -10.00 16.82
CA LYS A 33 9.23 -9.60 16.77
C LYS A 33 8.44 -10.28 15.66
N SER A 34 9.06 -10.48 14.50
CA SER A 34 8.42 -11.20 13.40
C SER A 34 8.25 -12.69 13.69
N LYS A 35 9.24 -13.32 14.36
CA LYS A 35 9.11 -14.71 14.82
C LYS A 35 8.02 -14.89 15.87
N ALA A 36 7.81 -13.88 16.70
CA ALA A 36 6.71 -13.82 17.68
C ALA A 36 5.35 -13.46 17.04
N ASP A 37 5.30 -13.24 15.71
CA ASP A 37 4.12 -12.80 14.96
C ASP A 37 3.54 -11.47 15.49
N GLU A 38 4.39 -10.61 16.05
CA GLU A 38 4.01 -9.25 16.47
C GLU A 38 4.10 -8.26 15.31
N ILE A 39 4.96 -8.54 14.33
CA ILE A 39 5.12 -7.77 13.11
C ILE A 39 5.21 -8.66 11.86
N MET A 40 4.88 -8.08 10.71
CA MET A 40 5.01 -8.70 9.39
C MET A 40 5.94 -7.88 8.51
N PHE A 41 6.96 -8.53 7.92
CA PHE A 41 7.79 -7.89 6.89
C PHE A 41 7.09 -7.87 5.54
N LEU A 42 7.19 -6.72 4.88
CA LEU A 42 6.65 -6.47 3.56
C LEU A 42 7.70 -5.84 2.65
N TYR A 43 7.58 -6.13 1.37
CA TYR A 43 8.50 -5.66 0.35
C TYR A 43 7.71 -5.02 -0.79
N ARG A 44 8.21 -3.92 -1.33
CA ARG A 44 7.65 -3.26 -2.51
C ARG A 44 8.73 -3.01 -3.54
N GLY A 45 8.60 -3.67 -4.68
CA GLY A 45 9.43 -3.39 -5.85
C GLY A 45 8.86 -2.18 -6.60
N ASP A 46 9.68 -1.17 -6.85
CA ASP A 46 9.32 -0.01 -7.67
C ASP A 46 10.54 0.53 -8.42
N ARG A 47 10.30 1.45 -9.35
CA ARG A 47 11.36 2.13 -10.09
C ARG A 47 11.75 3.43 -9.39
N GLN A 48 13.04 3.71 -9.25
CA GLN A 48 13.49 4.94 -8.58
C GLN A 48 12.95 6.18 -9.28
N ARG A 49 12.86 6.19 -10.62
CA ARG A 49 12.24 7.31 -11.36
C ARG A 49 10.78 7.54 -10.97
N ASP A 50 10.02 6.49 -10.68
CA ASP A 50 8.60 6.58 -10.35
C ASP A 50 8.42 7.11 -8.92
N ILE A 51 9.29 6.70 -7.99
CA ILE A 51 9.38 7.26 -6.63
C ILE A 51 9.76 8.74 -6.71
N LYS A 52 10.85 9.08 -7.41
CA LYS A 52 11.31 10.47 -7.61
C LYS A 52 10.24 11.33 -8.23
N LYS A 53 9.50 10.83 -9.23
CA LYS A 53 8.39 11.56 -9.85
C LYS A 53 7.30 11.92 -8.84
N ARG A 54 6.92 11.01 -7.93
CA ARG A 54 5.92 11.31 -6.89
C ARG A 54 6.43 12.35 -5.89
N LEU A 55 7.72 12.30 -5.61
CA LEU A 55 8.41 13.25 -4.72
C LEU A 55 8.93 14.49 -5.46
N SER A 56 8.45 14.81 -6.66
CA SER A 56 8.86 15.99 -7.45
C SER A 56 10.38 16.12 -7.68
N GLY A 57 11.03 15.02 -8.02
CA GLY A 57 12.48 14.95 -8.30
C GLY A 57 13.38 14.93 -7.07
N GLN A 58 12.79 14.90 -5.87
CA GLN A 58 13.53 14.94 -4.62
C GLN A 58 14.19 13.59 -4.25
N THR A 59 14.87 13.55 -3.10
CA THR A 59 15.81 12.52 -2.67
C THR A 59 15.11 11.33 -1.98
N LEU A 60 15.86 10.28 -1.63
CA LEU A 60 15.35 9.20 -0.78
C LEU A 60 15.08 9.67 0.66
N THR A 61 15.68 10.77 1.11
CA THR A 61 15.33 11.42 2.38
C THR A 61 13.84 11.77 2.42
N ASP A 62 13.30 12.23 1.30
CA ASP A 62 11.90 12.62 1.19
C ASP A 62 10.97 11.39 1.19
N LEU A 63 11.44 10.21 0.76
CA LEU A 63 10.70 8.97 0.96
C LEU A 63 10.61 8.62 2.46
N PHE A 64 11.70 8.81 3.21
CA PHE A 64 11.72 8.61 4.67
C PHE A 64 10.99 9.72 5.44
N PHE A 65 10.58 10.81 4.79
CA PHE A 65 9.74 11.84 5.40
C PHE A 65 8.27 11.74 4.98
N PHE A 66 7.96 11.48 3.71
CA PHE A 66 6.59 11.50 3.18
C PHE A 66 5.96 10.12 3.00
N GLY A 67 6.77 9.07 2.99
CA GLY A 67 6.35 7.72 2.60
C GLY A 67 5.99 7.59 1.12
N ASP A 68 5.54 6.38 0.75
CA ASP A 68 5.05 6.09 -0.61
C ASP A 68 3.53 5.94 -0.62
N LYS A 69 2.81 6.96 -1.09
CA LYS A 69 1.34 6.99 -1.03
C LYS A 69 0.70 6.23 -2.19
N ALA A 70 -0.51 5.72 -1.97
CA ALA A 70 -1.31 5.11 -3.01
C ALA A 70 -1.63 6.11 -4.14
N ARG A 71 -1.95 5.57 -5.32
CA ARG A 71 -2.17 6.39 -6.52
C ARG A 71 -3.30 7.41 -6.38
N HIS A 72 -4.31 7.10 -5.57
CA HIS A 72 -5.37 8.04 -5.19
C HIS A 72 -4.85 9.41 -4.72
N PHE A 73 -3.70 9.44 -4.03
CA PHE A 73 -3.11 10.65 -3.45
C PHE A 73 -2.24 11.45 -4.42
N PHE A 74 -2.04 10.95 -5.65
CA PHE A 74 -1.16 11.54 -6.68
C PHE A 74 -1.92 11.89 -7.99
N LYS A 75 -3.20 11.52 -8.12
CA LYS A 75 -3.93 11.61 -9.38
C LYS A 75 -4.44 13.03 -9.67
N ASP A 76 -4.22 13.51 -10.90
CA ASP A 76 -4.58 14.82 -11.49
C ASP A 76 -5.89 15.45 -10.98
N LYS A 77 -5.89 16.79 -10.90
CA LYS A 77 -7.07 17.62 -10.59
C LYS A 77 -8.28 17.36 -11.51
N HIS A 78 -8.09 16.74 -12.68
CA HIS A 78 -9.17 16.32 -13.58
C HIS A 78 -9.96 15.07 -13.10
N ALA A 79 -9.81 14.68 -11.83
CA ALA A 79 -10.72 13.76 -11.14
C ALA A 79 -12.00 14.43 -10.61
N ASP A 80 -12.26 15.70 -10.94
CA ASP A 80 -13.46 16.45 -10.52
C ASP A 80 -14.79 15.77 -10.88
N ASP A 81 -14.81 14.91 -11.91
CA ASP A 81 -16.00 14.14 -12.31
C ASP A 81 -16.13 12.78 -11.62
N ARG A 82 -15.13 12.35 -10.83
CA ARG A 82 -15.16 11.05 -10.18
C ARG A 82 -15.94 11.15 -8.88
N ASP A 83 -17.10 10.50 -8.84
CA ASP A 83 -18.00 10.51 -7.67
C ASP A 83 -17.96 9.23 -6.84
N TYR A 84 -16.92 8.40 -7.02
CA TYR A 84 -16.68 7.13 -6.31
C TYR A 84 -15.23 7.01 -5.84
N LEU A 85 -14.99 6.22 -4.77
CA LEU A 85 -13.69 6.10 -4.11
C LEU A 85 -13.05 7.47 -3.84
N ASN A 86 -13.85 8.39 -3.32
CA ASN A 86 -13.49 9.78 -3.05
C ASN A 86 -12.52 9.92 -1.87
N GLY A 87 -12.41 8.89 -1.05
CA GLY A 87 -11.39 8.82 -0.03
C GLY A 87 -11.18 7.41 0.51
N ILE A 88 -10.23 7.30 1.42
CA ILE A 88 -9.86 6.04 2.06
C ILE A 88 -11.01 5.39 2.82
N ASN A 89 -11.98 6.18 3.31
CA ASN A 89 -13.15 5.68 4.04
C ASN A 89 -14.46 5.61 3.23
N ASP A 90 -14.42 5.86 1.90
CA ASP A 90 -15.64 5.92 1.09
C ASP A 90 -16.37 4.56 1.02
N CYS A 91 -17.54 4.50 1.66
CA CYS A 91 -18.50 3.39 1.63
C CYS A 91 -19.85 3.79 1.01
N SER A 92 -19.85 4.82 0.16
CA SER A 92 -21.07 5.27 -0.48
C SER A 92 -21.66 4.20 -1.40
N ARG A 93 -22.98 4.25 -1.60
CA ARG A 93 -23.67 3.39 -2.57
C ARG A 93 -23.07 3.52 -3.99
N LYS A 94 -22.62 4.73 -4.36
CA LYS A 94 -21.96 5.00 -5.65
C LYS A 94 -20.66 4.21 -5.78
N THR A 95 -19.82 4.19 -4.75
CA THR A 95 -18.62 3.36 -4.69
C THR A 95 -18.92 1.88 -4.89
N PHE A 96 -19.91 1.33 -4.19
CA PHE A 96 -20.27 -0.08 -4.35
C PHE A 96 -20.85 -0.41 -5.74
N ARG A 97 -21.64 0.49 -6.33
CA ARG A 97 -22.11 0.34 -7.71
C ARG A 97 -20.93 0.26 -8.68
N GLU A 98 -20.00 1.20 -8.61
CA GLU A 98 -18.83 1.22 -9.49
C GLU A 98 -17.96 -0.04 -9.28
N MET A 99 -17.80 -0.49 -8.03
CA MET A 99 -17.10 -1.73 -7.74
C MET A 99 -17.80 -2.94 -8.39
N PHE A 100 -19.13 -3.03 -8.30
CA PHE A 100 -19.90 -4.08 -8.97
C PHE A 100 -19.62 -4.10 -10.47
N ASP A 101 -19.67 -2.94 -11.12
CA ASP A 101 -19.44 -2.83 -12.57
C ASP A 101 -18.03 -3.21 -13.00
N ARG A 102 -17.03 -2.86 -12.18
CA ARG A 102 -15.65 -3.29 -12.43
C ARG A 102 -15.46 -4.78 -12.24
N ILE A 103 -16.07 -5.38 -11.21
CA ILE A 103 -16.03 -6.83 -11.00
C ILE A 103 -16.75 -7.52 -12.17
N ALA A 104 -17.90 -7.03 -12.61
CA ALA A 104 -18.60 -7.52 -13.80
C ALA A 104 -17.70 -7.46 -15.05
N GLY A 105 -16.88 -6.42 -15.19
CA GLY A 105 -15.86 -6.31 -16.23
C GLY A 105 -14.71 -7.31 -16.11
N ILE A 106 -14.31 -7.68 -14.89
CA ILE A 106 -13.29 -8.72 -14.62
C ILE A 106 -13.83 -10.10 -14.98
N VAL A 107 -15.03 -10.47 -14.51
CA VAL A 107 -15.58 -11.84 -14.70
C VAL A 107 -15.91 -12.16 -16.15
N LYS A 108 -16.05 -11.15 -17.01
CA LYS A 108 -16.21 -11.31 -18.47
C LYS A 108 -14.93 -11.70 -19.20
N ARG A 109 -13.75 -11.57 -18.57
CA ARG A 109 -12.46 -11.87 -19.21
C ARG A 109 -11.99 -13.26 -18.79
N GLU A 110 -11.78 -14.14 -19.77
CA GLU A 110 -11.51 -15.56 -19.52
C GLU A 110 -10.34 -15.80 -18.54
N ARG A 111 -9.23 -15.06 -18.71
CA ARG A 111 -8.04 -15.14 -17.84
C ARG A 111 -8.30 -14.98 -16.35
N PHE A 112 -9.38 -14.27 -15.97
CA PHE A 112 -9.76 -14.05 -14.58
C PHE A 112 -10.88 -14.97 -14.15
N LYS A 113 -11.80 -15.30 -15.07
CA LYS A 113 -12.92 -16.18 -14.83
C LYS A 113 -12.47 -17.57 -14.35
N GLU A 114 -11.41 -18.12 -14.96
CA GLU A 114 -10.81 -19.41 -14.55
C GLU A 114 -10.27 -19.42 -13.11
N ARG A 115 -10.03 -18.24 -12.53
CA ARG A 115 -9.47 -18.05 -11.18
C ARG A 115 -10.53 -17.73 -10.13
N LEU A 116 -11.80 -17.62 -10.53
CA LEU A 116 -12.90 -17.22 -9.68
C LEU A 116 -13.92 -18.36 -9.51
N PRO A 117 -14.52 -18.52 -8.32
CA PRO A 117 -15.57 -19.53 -8.13
C PRO A 117 -16.80 -19.27 -9.00
N ALA A 118 -17.44 -20.32 -9.50
CA ALA A 118 -18.64 -20.20 -10.35
C ALA A 118 -19.76 -19.37 -9.70
N PRO A 119 -20.09 -19.49 -8.40
CA PRO A 119 -21.10 -18.64 -7.76
C PRO A 119 -20.76 -17.15 -7.82
N PHE A 120 -19.47 -16.81 -7.68
CA PHE A 120 -18.99 -15.44 -7.79
C PHE A 120 -19.15 -14.89 -9.21
N VAL A 121 -18.70 -15.66 -10.21
CA VAL A 121 -18.83 -15.30 -11.62
C VAL A 121 -20.31 -15.11 -11.99
N ASN A 122 -21.17 -16.05 -11.62
CA ASN A 122 -22.60 -16.01 -11.95
C ASN A 122 -23.29 -14.79 -11.35
N PHE A 123 -22.98 -14.44 -10.10
CA PHE A 123 -23.57 -13.28 -9.44
C PHE A 123 -23.20 -11.97 -10.14
N PHE A 124 -21.89 -11.73 -10.38
CA PHE A 124 -21.43 -10.47 -10.98
C PHE A 124 -21.60 -10.40 -12.51
N ALA A 125 -21.88 -11.52 -13.18
CA ALA A 125 -22.19 -11.51 -14.61
C ALA A 125 -23.59 -10.93 -14.92
N VAL A 126 -24.50 -10.90 -13.95
CA VAL A 126 -25.90 -10.47 -14.12
C VAL A 126 -26.08 -9.04 -13.59
N LYS A 127 -26.27 -8.07 -14.49
CA LYS A 127 -26.45 -6.64 -14.13
C LYS A 127 -27.60 -6.40 -13.14
N GLY A 128 -28.66 -7.22 -13.18
CA GLY A 128 -29.77 -7.16 -12.23
C GLY A 128 -29.37 -7.36 -10.76
N ASN A 129 -28.24 -8.00 -10.48
CA ASN A 129 -27.76 -8.25 -9.12
C ASN A 129 -27.08 -7.02 -8.48
N GLU A 130 -26.84 -5.94 -9.22
CA GLU A 130 -26.20 -4.73 -8.67
C GLU A 130 -27.00 -4.13 -7.50
N SER A 131 -28.32 -4.06 -7.63
CA SER A 131 -29.18 -3.51 -6.58
C SER A 131 -29.14 -4.37 -5.32
N ALA A 132 -29.16 -5.71 -5.50
CA ALA A 132 -29.01 -6.65 -4.39
C ALA A 132 -27.66 -6.49 -3.70
N PHE A 133 -26.56 -6.42 -4.47
CA PHE A 133 -25.22 -6.16 -3.96
C PHE A 133 -25.16 -4.88 -3.10
N CYS A 134 -25.62 -3.77 -3.66
CA CYS A 134 -25.62 -2.49 -2.97
C CYS A 134 -26.49 -2.53 -1.70
N ASN A 135 -27.69 -3.11 -1.78
CA ASN A 135 -28.61 -3.17 -0.64
C ASN A 135 -28.06 -4.03 0.49
N SER A 136 -27.49 -5.21 0.20
CA SER A 136 -26.87 -6.07 1.21
C SER A 136 -25.78 -5.34 1.99
N VAL A 137 -24.95 -4.54 1.30
CA VAL A 137 -23.90 -3.77 1.98
C VAL A 137 -24.44 -2.57 2.75
N GLN A 138 -25.40 -1.82 2.19
CA GLN A 138 -25.96 -0.65 2.87
C GLN A 138 -26.78 -1.01 4.11
N ASN A 139 -27.32 -2.22 4.18
CA ASN A 139 -28.06 -2.73 5.35
C ASN A 139 -27.15 -3.16 6.52
N ILE A 140 -25.82 -3.16 6.34
CA ILE A 140 -24.88 -3.42 7.44
C ILE A 140 -24.94 -2.25 8.42
N ALA A 141 -25.16 -2.57 9.69
CA ALA A 141 -25.39 -1.57 10.74
C ALA A 141 -24.19 -0.64 10.98
N THR A 142 -22.97 -1.19 11.02
CA THR A 142 -21.75 -0.42 11.34
C THR A 142 -20.98 -0.01 10.10
N GLU A 143 -20.48 1.22 10.10
CA GLU A 143 -19.62 1.72 9.02
C GLU A 143 -18.32 0.92 8.91
N GLU A 144 -17.77 0.47 10.03
CA GLU A 144 -16.58 -0.38 10.07
C GLU A 144 -16.78 -1.69 9.28
N ASN A 145 -17.91 -2.38 9.47
CA ASN A 145 -18.19 -3.60 8.73
C ASN A 145 -18.45 -3.32 7.24
N ARG A 146 -19.08 -2.18 6.90
CA ARG A 146 -19.18 -1.74 5.50
C ARG A 146 -17.81 -1.52 4.88
N LEU A 147 -16.89 -0.90 5.64
CA LEU A 147 -15.50 -0.67 5.21
C LEU A 147 -14.76 -1.99 4.98
N LYS A 148 -14.96 -2.99 5.85
CA LYS A 148 -14.37 -4.35 5.68
C LYS A 148 -14.87 -5.05 4.43
N VAL A 149 -16.17 -4.94 4.11
CA VAL A 149 -16.75 -5.46 2.86
C VAL A 149 -16.22 -4.70 1.64
N ARG A 150 -16.11 -3.37 1.73
CA ARG A 150 -15.47 -2.54 0.71
C ARG A 150 -14.04 -3.01 0.46
N ASP A 151 -13.25 -3.13 1.52
CA ASP A 151 -11.85 -3.55 1.49
C ASP A 151 -11.68 -4.93 0.86
N TYR A 152 -12.57 -5.89 1.19
CA TYR A 152 -12.60 -7.22 0.58
C TYR A 152 -12.72 -7.16 -0.94
N TYR A 153 -13.77 -6.53 -1.48
CA TYR A 153 -13.97 -6.45 -2.92
C TYR A 153 -12.96 -5.52 -3.62
N LEU A 154 -12.48 -4.49 -2.92
CA LEU A 154 -11.46 -3.58 -3.45
C LEU A 154 -10.13 -4.30 -3.63
N TYR A 155 -9.76 -5.22 -2.73
CA TYR A 155 -8.57 -6.04 -2.88
C TYR A 155 -8.61 -6.90 -4.15
N LEU A 156 -9.77 -7.50 -4.47
CA LEU A 156 -9.96 -8.21 -5.74
C LEU A 156 -9.72 -7.30 -6.95
N LEU A 157 -10.34 -6.12 -6.96
CA LEU A 157 -10.20 -5.15 -8.05
C LEU A 157 -8.76 -4.63 -8.16
N HIS A 158 -8.07 -4.47 -7.03
CA HIS A 158 -6.69 -4.02 -6.96
C HIS A 158 -5.74 -5.06 -7.56
N THR A 159 -5.86 -6.32 -7.16
CA THR A 159 -5.10 -7.44 -7.75
C THR A 159 -5.45 -7.68 -9.23
N GLY A 160 -6.65 -7.29 -9.68
CA GLY A 160 -7.06 -7.31 -11.09
C GLY A 160 -6.31 -6.30 -11.98
N GLY A 161 -5.52 -5.41 -11.39
CA GLY A 161 -4.67 -4.46 -12.12
C GLY A 161 -5.47 -3.52 -13.01
N SER A 162 -5.04 -3.35 -14.27
CA SER A 162 -5.71 -2.44 -15.22
C SER A 162 -7.16 -2.82 -15.54
N ALA A 163 -7.56 -4.06 -15.27
CA ALA A 163 -8.94 -4.50 -15.44
C ALA A 163 -9.86 -4.13 -14.27
N GLY A 164 -9.29 -3.80 -13.10
CA GLY A 164 -10.02 -3.39 -11.90
C GLY A 164 -9.86 -1.90 -11.60
N VAL A 165 -9.03 -1.53 -10.61
CA VAL A 165 -8.89 -0.14 -10.10
C VAL A 165 -7.45 0.40 -10.05
N ARG A 166 -6.61 0.06 -11.03
CA ARG A 166 -5.17 0.39 -11.00
C ARG A 166 -4.85 1.87 -10.76
N LYS A 167 -5.62 2.81 -11.29
CA LYS A 167 -5.26 4.24 -11.23
C LYS A 167 -5.93 4.97 -10.05
N GLU A 168 -7.00 4.41 -9.48
CA GLU A 168 -7.88 5.03 -8.49
C GLU A 168 -7.71 4.45 -7.08
N THR A 169 -6.98 3.34 -6.96
CA THR A 169 -6.82 2.59 -5.72
C THR A 169 -6.23 3.42 -4.59
N VAL A 170 -6.82 3.25 -3.41
CA VAL A 170 -6.31 3.73 -2.11
C VAL A 170 -5.36 2.73 -1.47
N LEU A 171 -4.97 1.68 -2.20
CA LEU A 171 -4.11 0.61 -1.72
C LEU A 171 -2.73 0.64 -2.39
N VAL A 172 -1.74 0.19 -1.65
CA VAL A 172 -0.36 0.07 -2.06
C VAL A 172 0.02 -1.41 -2.09
N SER A 173 0.27 -1.97 -3.29
CA SER A 173 0.74 -3.35 -3.42
C SER A 173 2.09 -3.55 -2.76
N THR A 174 2.18 -4.58 -1.93
CA THR A 174 3.41 -5.13 -1.35
C THR A 174 3.35 -6.65 -1.37
N SER A 175 4.45 -7.33 -1.08
CA SER A 175 4.50 -8.79 -0.95
C SER A 175 5.23 -9.17 0.33
N THR A 176 4.84 -10.28 0.96
CA THR A 176 5.62 -10.89 2.05
C THR A 176 6.88 -11.61 1.53
N GLN A 177 6.96 -11.84 0.21
CA GLN A 177 8.10 -12.48 -0.42
C GLN A 177 8.98 -11.47 -1.15
N HIS A 178 10.18 -11.28 -0.62
CA HIS A 178 11.19 -10.43 -1.25
C HIS A 178 11.47 -10.82 -2.72
N GLU A 179 11.49 -12.11 -3.06
CA GLU A 179 11.79 -12.57 -4.42
C GLU A 179 10.73 -12.16 -5.43
N MET A 180 9.46 -12.17 -5.04
CA MET A 180 8.33 -11.79 -5.91
C MET A 180 8.42 -10.32 -6.34
N THR A 181 8.98 -9.45 -5.49
CA THR A 181 9.15 -8.02 -5.81
C THR A 181 10.12 -7.73 -6.96
N ARG A 182 10.98 -8.69 -7.31
CA ARG A 182 11.90 -8.58 -8.45
C ARG A 182 11.14 -8.48 -9.77
N HIS A 183 10.02 -9.17 -9.90
CA HIS A 183 9.21 -9.17 -11.11
C HIS A 183 8.44 -7.86 -11.30
N PHE A 184 8.11 -7.15 -10.23
CA PHE A 184 7.36 -5.88 -10.29
C PHE A 184 8.25 -4.67 -10.60
N SER A 185 9.53 -4.74 -10.26
CA SER A 185 10.48 -3.64 -10.48
C SER A 185 11.15 -3.66 -11.86
N CYS A 186 11.05 -4.76 -12.64
CA CYS A 186 11.76 -4.95 -13.91
C CYS A 186 10.93 -5.71 -14.95
N ASN A 187 10.50 -5.06 -16.04
CA ASN A 187 9.90 -5.75 -17.20
C ASN A 187 10.86 -5.85 -18.39
N SER A 188 12.04 -5.21 -18.32
CA SER A 188 13.07 -5.30 -19.37
C SER A 188 14.47 -5.06 -18.83
N LYS A 189 15.52 -5.47 -19.59
CA LYS A 189 16.93 -5.25 -19.24
C LYS A 189 17.28 -3.77 -19.00
N ARG A 190 16.59 -2.83 -19.67
CA ARG A 190 16.81 -1.38 -19.52
C ARG A 190 16.23 -0.83 -18.21
N GLU A 191 15.22 -1.50 -17.65
CA GLU A 191 14.56 -1.11 -16.39
C GLU A 191 15.26 -1.67 -15.16
N ILE A 192 16.16 -2.66 -15.33
CA ILE A 192 16.92 -3.25 -14.22
C ILE A 192 17.74 -2.19 -13.46
N LYS A 193 18.31 -1.21 -14.19
CA LYS A 193 19.14 -0.14 -13.60
C LYS A 193 18.40 0.82 -12.69
N ASP A 194 17.06 0.82 -12.74
CA ASP A 194 16.21 1.73 -11.98
C ASP A 194 15.40 0.98 -10.92
N SER A 195 15.71 -0.31 -10.68
CA SER A 195 14.97 -1.17 -9.77
C SER A 195 15.35 -0.92 -8.32
N SER A 196 14.34 -0.62 -7.51
CA SER A 196 14.45 -0.47 -6.06
C SER A 196 13.48 -1.38 -5.33
N ILE A 197 13.84 -1.81 -4.13
CA ILE A 197 12.95 -2.55 -3.23
C ILE A 197 12.88 -1.80 -1.91
N VAL A 198 11.69 -1.35 -1.54
CA VAL A 198 11.41 -0.78 -0.22
C VAL A 198 11.20 -1.92 0.76
N HIS A 199 11.93 -1.88 1.88
CA HIS A 199 11.78 -2.79 3.01
C HIS A 199 10.89 -2.14 4.05
N TYR A 200 9.86 -2.85 4.46
CA TYR A 200 8.79 -2.34 5.29
C TYR A 200 8.39 -3.37 6.35
N TYR A 201 7.88 -2.92 7.48
CA TYR A 201 7.22 -3.80 8.44
C TYR A 201 5.84 -3.26 8.81
N LEU A 202 4.96 -4.12 9.30
CA LEU A 202 3.67 -3.71 9.86
C LEU A 202 3.49 -4.34 11.23
N PRO A 203 3.09 -3.57 12.25
CA PRO A 203 2.70 -4.13 13.54
C PRO A 203 1.31 -4.77 13.49
N ARG A 204 1.05 -5.65 14.44
CA ARG A 204 -0.32 -6.03 14.81
C ARG A 204 -1.06 -4.85 15.45
N PRO A 205 -2.40 -4.79 15.31
CA PRO A 205 -3.23 -5.72 14.55
C PRO A 205 -3.24 -5.37 13.05
N TYR A 206 -2.96 -6.36 12.18
CA TYR A 206 -2.68 -6.12 10.76
C TYR A 206 -3.87 -5.54 9.98
N GLU A 207 -5.10 -5.81 10.42
CA GLU A 207 -6.35 -5.28 9.84
C GLU A 207 -6.44 -3.76 9.87
N PHE A 208 -5.69 -3.11 10.76
CA PHE A 208 -5.63 -1.65 10.81
C PHE A 208 -4.81 -1.10 9.66
N HIS A 209 -3.85 -1.85 9.13
CA HIS A 209 -2.83 -1.34 8.23
C HIS A 209 -2.96 -1.86 6.80
N CYS A 210 -3.49 -3.07 6.62
CA CYS A 210 -3.47 -3.74 5.33
C CYS A 210 -4.72 -4.58 5.08
N ILE A 211 -4.85 -4.99 3.81
CA ILE A 211 -5.85 -5.93 3.34
C ILE A 211 -5.12 -7.11 2.72
N ALA A 212 -5.32 -8.27 3.32
CA ALA A 212 -4.89 -9.56 2.83
C ALA A 212 -5.97 -10.56 3.27
N PRO A 213 -6.98 -10.86 2.43
CA PRO A 213 -8.15 -11.62 2.89
C PRO A 213 -7.82 -13.04 3.36
N TRP A 214 -6.64 -13.57 3.00
CA TRP A 214 -6.11 -14.83 3.52
C TRP A 214 -5.52 -14.72 4.94
N LEU A 215 -5.13 -13.52 5.36
CA LEU A 215 -4.62 -13.21 6.70
C LEU A 215 -5.76 -12.71 7.61
N LEU A 216 -6.78 -12.08 7.03
CA LEU A 216 -7.87 -11.39 7.73
C LEU A 216 -9.21 -12.10 7.48
N SER A 217 -9.44 -13.21 8.18
CA SER A 217 -10.66 -14.04 8.03
C SER A 217 -11.96 -13.28 8.29
N ALA A 218 -11.92 -12.24 9.14
CA ALA A 218 -13.09 -11.43 9.49
C ALA A 218 -13.78 -10.81 8.26
N ASN A 219 -13.02 -10.35 7.27
CA ASN A 219 -13.60 -9.75 6.06
C ASN A 219 -14.40 -10.78 5.26
N TYR A 220 -13.88 -12.01 5.18
CA TYR A 220 -14.54 -13.11 4.50
C TYR A 220 -15.86 -13.48 5.21
N SER A 221 -15.81 -13.64 6.54
CA SER A 221 -16.99 -13.97 7.35
C SER A 221 -18.12 -12.94 7.18
N ILE A 222 -17.81 -11.64 7.28
CA ILE A 222 -18.82 -10.58 7.12
C ILE A 222 -19.49 -10.66 5.73
N VAL A 223 -18.73 -10.92 4.67
CA VAL A 223 -19.26 -11.05 3.31
C VAL A 223 -20.17 -12.27 3.18
N THR A 224 -19.80 -13.40 3.78
CA THR A 224 -20.64 -14.60 3.81
C THR A 224 -21.93 -14.37 4.61
N ASP A 225 -21.85 -13.72 5.77
CA ASP A 225 -22.99 -13.50 6.67
C ASP A 225 -24.09 -12.61 6.04
N ILE A 226 -23.70 -11.68 5.16
CA ILE A 226 -24.64 -10.85 4.39
C ILE A 226 -25.10 -11.50 3.07
N GLY A 227 -24.75 -12.76 2.84
CA GLY A 227 -25.18 -13.56 1.69
C GLY A 227 -24.57 -13.13 0.35
N LEU A 228 -23.45 -12.40 0.36
CA LEU A 228 -22.77 -12.00 -0.87
C LEU A 228 -21.71 -13.02 -1.30
N PRO A 229 -21.44 -13.15 -2.61
CA PRO A 229 -20.49 -14.14 -3.10
C PRO A 229 -19.04 -13.81 -2.70
N THR A 230 -18.31 -14.84 -2.31
CA THR A 230 -16.88 -14.77 -1.98
C THR A 230 -16.01 -15.32 -3.10
N TYR A 231 -14.75 -14.90 -3.15
CA TYR A 231 -13.71 -15.45 -4.02
C TYR A 231 -12.57 -16.07 -3.19
N ASN A 232 -11.55 -16.62 -3.85
CA ASN A 232 -10.36 -17.16 -3.17
C ASN A 232 -9.74 -16.07 -2.26
N PRO A 233 -9.63 -16.28 -0.93
CA PRO A 233 -9.10 -15.28 -0.02
C PRO A 233 -7.68 -14.77 -0.37
N LYS A 234 -6.89 -15.55 -1.11
CA LYS A 234 -5.57 -15.14 -1.59
C LYS A 234 -5.60 -14.16 -2.77
N GLY A 235 -6.77 -13.82 -3.31
CA GLY A 235 -6.93 -12.91 -4.46
C GLY A 235 -6.87 -13.63 -5.81
N LEU A 236 -6.78 -12.84 -6.89
CA LEU A 236 -6.67 -13.36 -8.27
C LEU A 236 -5.31 -14.00 -8.56
N PHE A 237 -4.25 -13.55 -7.88
CA PHE A 237 -2.88 -13.99 -8.12
C PHE A 237 -2.23 -14.44 -6.82
N PRO A 238 -2.63 -15.62 -6.28
CA PRO A 238 -2.17 -16.10 -4.97
C PRO A 238 -0.65 -16.25 -4.87
N ASP A 239 0.01 -16.61 -5.97
CA ASP A 239 1.46 -16.82 -6.03
C ASP A 239 2.27 -15.53 -5.88
N GLN A 240 1.62 -14.36 -5.94
CA GLN A 240 2.27 -13.06 -5.70
C GLN A 240 2.44 -12.76 -4.21
N PHE A 241 1.76 -13.52 -3.33
CA PHE A 241 1.75 -13.32 -1.88
C PHE A 241 1.49 -11.84 -1.53
N GLU A 242 0.54 -11.23 -2.24
CA GLU A 242 0.25 -9.81 -2.10
C GLU A 242 -0.39 -9.51 -0.74
N VAL A 243 0.07 -8.41 -0.16
CA VAL A 243 -0.56 -7.73 0.97
C VAL A 243 -0.75 -6.28 0.53
N ALA A 244 -1.99 -5.80 0.54
CA ALA A 244 -2.31 -4.45 0.07
C ALA A 244 -2.34 -3.49 1.27
N VAL A 245 -1.34 -2.61 1.39
CA VAL A 245 -1.26 -1.63 2.48
C VAL A 245 -2.24 -0.48 2.21
N LYS A 246 -2.98 -0.04 3.23
CA LYS A 246 -3.98 1.02 3.11
C LYS A 246 -3.33 2.40 3.11
N GLY A 247 -3.73 3.26 2.18
CA GLY A 247 -3.33 4.66 2.12
C GLY A 247 -1.91 4.88 1.60
N ALA A 248 -0.90 4.46 2.36
CA ALA A 248 0.51 4.69 2.07
C ALA A 248 1.42 3.65 2.74
N LEU A 249 2.64 3.48 2.23
CA LEU A 249 3.75 3.02 3.07
C LEU A 249 4.17 4.20 3.94
N PHE A 250 3.78 4.18 5.22
CA PHE A 250 4.09 5.26 6.14
C PHE A 250 5.58 5.25 6.49
N PRO A 251 6.25 6.41 6.48
CA PRO A 251 7.71 6.47 6.65
C PRO A 251 8.20 5.85 7.96
N HIS A 252 7.38 5.92 9.01
CA HIS A 252 7.63 5.36 10.34
C HIS A 252 7.90 3.84 10.33
N PHE A 253 7.41 3.10 9.33
CA PHE A 253 7.65 1.65 9.23
C PHE A 253 8.55 1.25 8.05
N ILE A 254 9.15 2.22 7.35
CA ILE A 254 10.15 1.94 6.30
C ILE A 254 11.50 1.67 6.96
N ILE A 255 12.07 0.49 6.69
CA ILE A 255 13.41 0.10 7.17
C ILE A 255 14.49 0.74 6.29
N GLY A 256 14.28 0.70 4.98
CA GLY A 256 15.24 1.20 4.01
C GLY A 256 14.87 0.82 2.58
N VAL A 257 15.75 1.17 1.65
CA VAL A 257 15.57 0.93 0.22
C VAL A 257 16.80 0.23 -0.34
N TRP A 258 16.58 -0.93 -0.95
CA TRP A 258 17.62 -1.67 -1.66
C TRP A 258 17.72 -1.21 -3.12
N LEU A 259 18.83 -0.57 -3.46
CA LEU A 259 19.20 -0.15 -4.82
C LEU A 259 19.98 -1.28 -5.50
N ARG A 260 19.25 -2.17 -6.16
CA ARG A 260 19.75 -3.50 -6.57
C ARG A 260 20.99 -3.46 -7.45
N THR A 261 21.00 -2.60 -8.46
CA THR A 261 22.11 -2.54 -9.42
C THR A 261 23.35 -1.85 -8.87
N GLU A 262 23.14 -0.98 -7.90
CA GLU A 262 24.22 -0.26 -7.23
C GLU A 262 24.81 -1.09 -6.09
N LYS A 263 24.12 -2.17 -5.68
CA LYS A 263 24.44 -2.97 -4.50
C LYS A 263 24.49 -2.14 -3.22
N ARG A 264 23.58 -1.16 -3.10
CA ARG A 264 23.52 -0.26 -1.95
C ARG A 264 22.18 -0.36 -1.24
N PHE A 265 22.22 -0.43 0.09
CA PHE A 265 21.04 -0.38 0.94
C PHE A 265 21.01 0.97 1.65
N ILE A 266 20.01 1.78 1.31
CA ILE A 266 19.82 3.10 1.93
C ILE A 266 18.97 2.90 3.18
N VAL A 267 19.57 3.10 4.34
CA VAL A 267 18.93 2.91 5.65
C VAL A 267 18.06 4.12 5.98
N ASN A 268 16.89 3.89 6.57
CA ASN A 268 16.08 4.97 7.15
C ASN A 268 16.87 5.61 8.31
N PRO A 269 17.23 6.91 8.23
CA PRO A 269 18.07 7.54 9.24
C PRO A 269 17.46 7.53 10.64
N ALA A 270 16.13 7.46 10.76
CA ALA A 270 15.47 7.40 12.06
C ALA A 270 15.84 6.14 12.87
N ILE A 271 16.20 5.04 12.20
CA ILE A 271 16.72 3.83 12.88
C ILE A 271 18.03 4.13 13.60
N LEU A 272 18.91 4.89 12.96
CA LEU A 272 20.25 5.17 13.46
C LEU A 272 20.24 6.08 14.71
N THR A 273 19.13 6.77 14.94
CA THR A 273 18.92 7.67 16.09
C THR A 273 17.97 7.09 17.12
N THR A 274 17.37 5.91 16.87
CA THR A 274 16.46 5.27 17.82
C THR A 274 17.27 4.51 18.87
N PRO A 275 17.19 4.88 20.17
CA PRO A 275 17.89 4.14 21.21
C PRO A 275 17.26 2.76 21.44
N GLU A 276 18.05 1.79 21.89
CA GLU A 276 17.56 0.41 22.10
C GLU A 276 16.37 0.31 23.07
N CYS A 277 16.29 1.20 24.07
CA CYS A 277 15.16 1.25 25.00
C CYS A 277 13.82 1.57 24.32
N ASP A 278 13.84 2.16 23.12
CA ASP A 278 12.65 2.56 22.38
C ASP A 278 12.28 1.54 21.27
N PHE A 279 13.04 0.44 21.12
CA PHE A 279 12.79 -0.56 20.07
C PHE A 279 11.39 -1.17 20.14
N GLU A 280 10.90 -1.45 21.35
CA GLU A 280 9.55 -1.98 21.56
C GLU A 280 8.50 -0.99 21.03
N TYR A 281 8.60 0.28 21.45
CA TYR A 281 7.70 1.34 21.00
C TYR A 281 7.76 1.51 19.48
N ALA A 282 8.97 1.57 18.92
CA ALA A 282 9.17 1.71 17.47
C ALA A 282 8.57 0.53 16.70
N SER A 283 8.67 -0.70 17.20
CA SER A 283 8.10 -1.86 16.53
C SER A 283 6.57 -1.84 16.48
N GLN A 284 5.91 -1.26 17.48
CA GLN A 284 4.45 -1.22 17.60
C GLN A 284 3.82 0.06 16.99
N HIS A 285 4.54 1.18 17.04
CA HIS A 285 4.02 2.49 16.68
C HIS A 285 4.80 3.17 15.54
N GLY A 286 5.91 2.59 15.12
CA GLY A 286 6.80 3.12 14.09
C GLY A 286 7.91 4.00 14.67
N LEU A 287 8.93 4.21 13.84
CA LEU A 287 10.08 5.07 14.12
C LEU A 287 9.62 6.51 14.37
N SER A 288 10.23 7.21 15.34
CA SER A 288 9.92 8.62 15.59
C SER A 288 10.49 9.50 14.49
N ILE A 289 9.61 10.19 13.75
CA ILE A 289 9.96 11.09 12.66
C ILE A 289 9.23 12.40 12.91
N ASP A 290 9.97 13.50 13.07
CA ASP A 290 9.37 14.82 13.25
C ASP A 290 8.68 15.28 11.96
N GLN A 291 7.37 15.18 11.94
CA GLN A 291 6.50 15.60 10.85
C GLN A 291 5.71 16.88 11.18
N SER A 292 6.17 17.69 12.14
CA SER A 292 5.50 18.94 12.54
C SER A 292 5.22 19.92 11.38
N ASN A 293 6.06 19.89 10.35
CA ASN A 293 5.91 20.72 9.14
C ASN A 293 5.35 19.96 7.93
N PHE A 294 4.72 18.79 8.12
CA PHE A 294 4.32 17.90 7.03
C PHE A 294 3.45 18.56 5.97
N GLU A 295 2.36 19.22 6.37
CA GLU A 295 1.42 19.86 5.42
C GLU A 295 2.12 20.93 4.57
N LYS A 296 2.95 21.76 5.22
CA LYS A 296 3.73 22.80 4.55
C LYS A 296 4.70 22.19 3.53
N LEU A 297 5.40 21.11 3.89
CA LEU A 297 6.39 20.48 3.02
C LEU A 297 5.74 19.63 1.92
N LEU A 298 4.52 19.14 2.12
CA LEU A 298 3.78 18.36 1.12
C LEU A 298 3.56 19.16 -0.18
N THR A 299 3.42 20.49 -0.08
CA THR A 299 3.32 21.42 -1.22
C THR A 299 4.50 21.34 -2.20
N ARG A 300 5.65 20.80 -1.76
CA ARG A 300 6.86 20.61 -2.58
C ARG A 300 6.86 19.29 -3.34
N THR A 301 5.92 18.40 -3.05
CA THR A 301 5.78 17.10 -3.71
C THR A 301 4.69 17.15 -4.77
N ASN A 302 4.59 16.11 -5.59
CA ASN A 302 3.49 15.98 -6.54
C ASN A 302 2.27 15.28 -5.94
N TYR A 303 2.23 15.05 -4.63
CA TYR A 303 1.05 14.53 -3.95
C TYR A 303 -0.02 15.62 -3.84
N LEU A 304 -1.24 15.32 -4.31
CA LEU A 304 -2.39 16.21 -4.18
C LEU A 304 -3.06 16.09 -2.82
N ARG A 305 -2.78 15.02 -2.06
CA ARG A 305 -3.44 14.72 -0.79
C ARG A 305 -2.47 14.09 0.20
N GLY A 306 -2.67 14.37 1.48
CA GLY A 306 -2.03 13.66 2.59
C GLY A 306 -2.96 12.61 3.21
N VAL A 307 -2.38 11.70 3.99
CA VAL A 307 -3.12 10.66 4.71
C VAL A 307 -2.51 10.48 6.09
N TYR A 308 -3.38 10.36 7.09
CA TYR A 308 -3.05 10.02 8.47
C TYR A 308 -3.63 8.64 8.80
N SER A 309 -2.93 7.90 9.65
CA SER A 309 -3.41 6.66 10.25
C SER A 309 -3.33 6.82 11.76
N TYR A 310 -4.38 6.41 12.45
CA TYR A 310 -4.45 6.42 13.91
C TYR A 310 -4.21 5.00 14.45
N GLN A 311 -3.80 4.90 15.72
CA GLN A 311 -3.53 3.62 16.38
C GLN A 311 -4.73 2.66 16.42
N ASN A 312 -5.95 3.17 16.27
CA ASN A 312 -7.19 2.37 16.23
C ASN A 312 -7.59 1.93 14.80
N GLY A 313 -6.70 2.08 13.81
CA GLY A 313 -6.97 1.72 12.42
C GLY A 313 -7.88 2.68 11.66
N LYS A 314 -8.25 3.81 12.26
CA LYS A 314 -8.91 4.89 11.53
C LYS A 314 -7.91 5.61 10.63
N TYR A 315 -8.43 6.19 9.56
CA TYR A 315 -7.66 6.98 8.62
C TYR A 315 -8.34 8.32 8.39
N ASP A 316 -7.54 9.37 8.20
CA ASP A 316 -8.00 10.65 7.67
C ASP A 316 -7.17 11.03 6.45
N GLN A 317 -7.74 11.91 5.63
CA GLN A 317 -7.05 12.49 4.49
C GLN A 317 -7.36 13.97 4.37
N PHE A 318 -6.44 14.72 3.77
CA PHE A 318 -6.61 16.15 3.53
C PHE A 318 -6.05 16.51 2.16
N GLU A 319 -6.52 17.63 1.60
CA GLU A 319 -6.07 18.12 0.31
C GLU A 319 -4.85 19.05 0.45
N ASN A 320 -3.90 18.87 -0.45
CA ASN A 320 -2.73 19.74 -0.57
C ASN A 320 -3.13 21.01 -1.32
N GLN A 321 -3.43 22.07 -0.57
CA GLN A 321 -3.89 23.35 -1.12
C GLN A 321 -2.86 24.03 -2.06
N GLY A 322 -1.59 23.61 -2.05
CA GLY A 322 -0.52 24.16 -2.89
C GLY A 322 -0.24 23.41 -4.20
N ALA A 323 -0.89 22.28 -4.48
CA ALA A 323 -0.56 21.42 -5.62
C ALA A 323 -1.05 21.93 -7.00
N GLY A 324 -1.60 23.16 -7.06
CA GLY A 324 -2.25 23.71 -8.26
C GLY A 324 -1.34 24.30 -9.32
N ASP A 325 -0.13 24.75 -8.96
CA ASP A 325 0.62 25.68 -9.80
C ASP A 325 1.87 25.08 -10.47
N ASN A 326 2.19 23.80 -10.23
CA ASN A 326 3.47 23.20 -10.63
C ASN A 326 3.37 21.98 -11.58
N PHE A 327 2.21 21.67 -12.15
CA PHE A 327 2.11 20.55 -13.09
C PHE A 327 2.44 20.98 -14.53
N PRO A 328 3.49 20.44 -15.17
CA PRO A 328 3.58 20.48 -16.62
C PRO A 328 2.43 19.65 -17.23
N PRO A 329 1.91 20.03 -18.41
CA PRO A 329 0.83 19.30 -19.08
C PRO A 329 1.20 17.81 -19.23
N SER A 330 0.28 16.92 -18.86
CA SER A 330 0.49 15.48 -18.99
C SER A 330 0.28 15.03 -20.44
N ASP A 331 1.34 14.66 -21.13
CA ASP A 331 1.25 13.77 -22.30
C ASP A 331 1.17 12.31 -21.81
N TYR A 332 -0.06 11.78 -21.66
CA TYR A 332 -0.32 10.34 -21.53
C TYR A 332 -1.64 9.91 -22.15
#